data_AF-A0A6A5AB96-F1
#
_entry.id   AF-A0A6A5AB96-F1
#
_cell.length_a   1.000
_cell.length_b   1.000
_cell.length_c   1.000
_cell.angle_alpha   90.00
_cell.angle_beta   90.00
_cell.angle_gamma   90.00
#
_symmetry.space_group_name_H-M   'P 1'
#
loop_
_entity.id
_entity.type
_entity.pdbx_description
1 polymer ?
#
loop_
_entity_poly.entity_id
_entity_poly.type
_entity_poly.pdbx_seq_one_letter_code
_entity_poly.pdbx_strand_id
1 'polypeptide(L)'
;MHARGGNGTNVLVVCAQIGAFDSLHWMGVLVNPETNGDAKFICDELHGQYGIHVDHCQVVASGSMPTSYIMASDASGSRTIFHHRDLTELSVDHFASRVPLLQGTVSWTHFECRDAAATPAMLRLARPVMPIISLEVEAPRHDWSLVKSLYVVWLSIILA
;
A
#
# COMPACT_ATOMS: atom_id res chain seq x y z
N MET A 1 -0.41 -18.45 13.33
CA MET A 1 0.03 -18.29 11.92
C MET A 1 0.45 -16.84 11.76
N HIS A 2 1.65 -16.57 11.24
CA HIS A 2 2.11 -15.24 10.87
C HIS A 2 1.88 -15.06 9.36
N ALA A 3 1.33 -13.92 8.95
CA ALA A 3 1.02 -13.65 7.55
C ALA A 3 1.18 -12.16 7.25
N ARG A 4 1.61 -11.82 6.04
CA ARG A 4 1.61 -10.44 5.53
C ARG A 4 0.18 -9.94 5.35
N GLY A 5 -0.06 -8.68 5.73
CA GLY A 5 -1.31 -7.97 5.47
C GLY A 5 -1.08 -6.57 4.91
N GLY A 6 -2.13 -5.75 4.95
CA GLY A 6 -2.18 -4.39 4.38
C GLY A 6 -2.88 -4.38 3.03
N ASN A 7 -3.78 -3.43 2.79
CA ASN A 7 -4.64 -3.43 1.60
C ASN A 7 -3.79 -3.30 0.33
N GLY A 8 -2.85 -2.35 0.30
CA GLY A 8 -1.95 -2.18 -0.84
C GLY A 8 -1.15 -3.44 -1.22
N THR A 9 -0.55 -4.14 -0.26
CA THR A 9 0.22 -5.37 -0.53
C THR A 9 -0.70 -6.57 -0.83
N ASN A 10 -1.89 -6.64 -0.22
CA ASN A 10 -2.88 -7.67 -0.52
C ASN A 10 -3.38 -7.57 -1.97
N VAL A 11 -3.67 -6.37 -2.45
CA VAL A 11 -4.07 -6.14 -3.85
C VAL A 11 -2.96 -6.63 -4.79
N LEU A 12 -1.70 -6.28 -4.55
CA LEU A 12 -0.58 -6.72 -5.39
C LEU A 12 -0.40 -8.24 -5.40
N VAL A 13 -0.55 -8.91 -4.25
CA VAL A 13 -0.46 -10.38 -4.18
C VAL A 13 -1.60 -11.04 -4.96
N VAL A 14 -2.83 -10.52 -4.88
CA VAL A 14 -3.94 -11.02 -5.71
C VAL A 14 -3.63 -10.81 -7.19
N CYS A 15 -3.12 -9.64 -7.57
CA CYS A 15 -2.71 -9.36 -8.95
C CYS A 15 -1.63 -10.34 -9.45
N ALA A 16 -0.66 -10.69 -8.60
CA ALA A 16 0.37 -11.68 -8.92
C ALA A 16 -0.25 -13.07 -9.12
N GLN A 17 -1.13 -13.49 -8.21
CA GLN A 17 -1.76 -14.81 -8.24
C GLN A 17 -2.62 -15.04 -9.49
N ILE A 18 -3.31 -14.00 -9.97
CA ILE A 18 -4.15 -14.08 -11.18
C ILE A 18 -3.36 -13.77 -12.47
N GLY A 19 -2.08 -13.40 -12.37
CA GLY A 19 -1.26 -13.05 -13.53
C GLY A 19 -1.79 -11.83 -14.29
N ALA A 20 -2.32 -10.82 -13.58
CA ALA A 20 -2.96 -9.66 -14.21
C ALA A 20 -1.97 -8.71 -14.89
N PHE A 21 -0.70 -8.72 -14.48
CA PHE A 21 0.33 -7.79 -14.95
C PHE A 21 1.69 -8.50 -15.06
N ASP A 22 2.51 -8.04 -16.01
CA ASP A 22 3.87 -8.55 -16.24
C ASP A 22 4.89 -8.09 -15.18
N SER A 23 4.65 -6.93 -14.56
CA SER A 23 5.49 -6.38 -13.49
C SER A 23 4.64 -5.73 -12.42
N LEU A 24 5.00 -5.97 -11.16
CA LEU A 24 4.30 -5.48 -9.99
C LEU A 24 5.27 -4.76 -9.08
N HIS A 25 4.92 -3.55 -8.65
CA HIS A 25 5.77 -2.71 -7.82
C HIS A 25 5.01 -2.27 -6.58
N TRP A 26 5.62 -2.45 -5.41
CA TRP A 26 5.11 -1.90 -4.16
C TRP A 26 5.91 -0.66 -3.77
N MET A 27 5.19 0.43 -3.49
CA MET A 27 5.74 1.66 -2.95
C MET A 27 5.10 1.94 -1.59
N GLY A 28 5.74 1.44 -0.54
CA GLY A 28 5.33 1.65 0.85
C GLY A 28 6.49 2.12 1.71
N VAL A 29 6.32 2.03 3.03
CA VAL A 29 7.39 2.32 4.01
C VAL A 29 7.84 1.02 4.66
N LEU A 30 9.15 0.88 4.82
CA LEU A 30 9.83 -0.24 5.44
C LEU A 30 10.80 0.28 6.50
N VAL A 31 11.00 -0.49 7.57
CA VAL A 31 12.28 -0.44 8.31
C VAL A 31 13.31 -1.31 7.60
N ASN A 32 14.60 -1.15 7.89
CA ASN A 32 15.66 -1.87 7.18
C ASN A 32 15.47 -3.42 7.28
N PRO A 33 15.20 -4.14 6.17
CA PRO A 33 15.00 -5.58 6.18
C PRO A 33 16.28 -6.38 6.50
N GLU A 34 17.46 -5.78 6.43
CA GLU A 34 18.70 -6.44 6.85
C GLU A 34 18.81 -6.54 8.38
N THR A 35 18.15 -5.63 9.11
CA THR A 35 18.22 -5.55 10.58
C THR A 35 16.88 -5.81 11.28
N ASN A 36 15.79 -5.93 10.53
CA ASN A 36 14.45 -6.17 11.07
C ASN A 36 13.79 -7.41 10.44
N GLY A 37 13.45 -8.39 11.28
CA GLY A 37 12.89 -9.67 10.84
C GLY A 37 11.49 -9.58 10.21
N ASP A 38 10.64 -8.66 10.65
CA ASP A 38 9.29 -8.49 10.09
C ASP A 38 9.36 -7.87 8.70
N ALA A 39 10.19 -6.83 8.52
CA ALA A 39 10.45 -6.24 7.22
C ALA A 39 11.08 -7.26 6.27
N LYS A 40 12.04 -8.07 6.75
CA LYS A 40 12.61 -9.17 5.98
C LYS A 40 11.55 -10.17 5.53
N PHE A 41 10.71 -10.64 6.45
CA PHE A 41 9.63 -11.59 6.16
C PHE A 41 8.70 -11.05 5.05
N ILE A 42 8.29 -9.78 5.16
CA ILE A 42 7.42 -9.13 4.16
C ILE A 42 8.14 -9.03 2.80
N CYS A 43 9.40 -8.60 2.77
CA CYS A 43 10.15 -8.45 1.52
C CYS A 43 10.44 -9.79 0.85
N ASP A 44 10.84 -10.80 1.61
CA ASP A 44 11.10 -12.16 1.12
C ASP A 44 9.82 -12.77 0.50
N GLU A 45 8.66 -12.54 1.10
CA GLU A 45 7.38 -13.01 0.54
C GLU A 45 7.01 -12.24 -0.73
N LEU A 46 6.96 -10.90 -0.66
CA LEU A 46 6.56 -10.06 -1.80
C LEU A 46 7.47 -10.30 -3.01
N HIS A 47 8.78 -10.22 -2.82
CA HIS A 47 9.73 -10.37 -3.91
C HIS A 47 9.95 -11.83 -4.29
N GLY A 48 10.26 -12.69 -3.31
CA GLY A 48 10.67 -14.06 -3.55
C GLY A 48 9.54 -14.99 -3.98
N GLN A 49 8.32 -14.79 -3.48
CA GLN A 49 7.18 -15.66 -3.82
C GLN A 49 6.29 -15.07 -4.90
N TYR A 50 6.08 -13.76 -4.89
CA TYR A 50 5.12 -13.10 -5.80
C TYR A 50 5.76 -12.24 -6.89
N GLY A 51 7.10 -12.13 -6.93
CA GLY A 51 7.80 -11.34 -7.94
C GLY A 51 7.51 -9.84 -7.85
N ILE A 52 7.06 -9.35 -6.69
CA ILE A 52 6.71 -7.94 -6.48
C ILE A 52 7.99 -7.17 -6.14
N HIS A 53 8.29 -6.15 -6.94
CA HIS A 53 9.39 -5.23 -6.76
C HIS A 53 9.18 -4.32 -5.54
N VAL A 54 10.16 -4.28 -4.64
CA VAL A 54 10.10 -3.47 -3.39
C VAL A 54 11.16 -2.36 -3.35
N ASP A 55 11.93 -2.19 -4.42
CA ASP A 55 13.04 -1.23 -4.56
C ASP A 55 12.59 0.24 -4.59
N HIS A 56 11.29 0.50 -4.73
CA HIS A 56 10.72 1.85 -4.63
C HIS A 56 10.24 2.21 -3.23
N CYS A 57 10.27 1.29 -2.27
CA CYS A 57 9.86 1.55 -0.89
C CYS A 57 10.77 2.59 -0.21
N GLN A 58 10.17 3.37 0.70
CA GLN A 58 10.90 4.26 1.58
C GLN A 58 11.42 3.46 2.78
N VAL A 59 12.74 3.36 2.91
CA VAL A 59 13.36 2.73 4.09
C VAL A 59 13.63 3.79 5.15
N VAL A 60 13.09 3.60 6.34
CA VAL A 60 13.27 4.50 7.49
C VAL A 60 14.14 3.87 8.57
N ALA A 61 14.83 4.71 9.33
CA ALA A 61 15.84 4.28 10.30
C ALA A 61 15.25 3.68 11.59
N SER A 62 13.99 3.99 11.92
CA SER A 62 13.35 3.61 13.17
C SER A 62 11.85 3.35 13.00
N GLY A 63 11.29 2.61 13.94
CA GLY A 63 9.88 2.19 13.97
C GLY A 63 9.75 0.67 13.95
N SER A 64 8.53 0.18 13.75
CA SER A 64 8.21 -1.23 13.58
C SER A 64 7.20 -1.42 12.44
N MET A 65 7.27 -2.56 11.76
CA MET A 65 6.30 -2.88 10.71
C MET A 65 4.88 -2.96 11.31
N PRO A 66 3.86 -2.34 10.67
CA PRO A 66 2.50 -2.37 11.19
C PRO A 66 2.00 -3.80 11.37
N THR A 67 1.50 -4.11 12.57
CA THR A 67 1.13 -5.48 12.96
C THR A 67 -0.32 -5.52 13.44
N SER A 68 -1.06 -6.52 12.98
CA SER A 68 -2.44 -6.78 13.43
C SER A 68 -2.54 -8.13 14.11
N TYR A 69 -3.10 -8.16 15.32
CA TYR A 69 -3.48 -9.37 16.01
C TYR A 69 -4.96 -9.63 15.74
N ILE A 70 -5.26 -10.74 15.08
CA ILE A 70 -6.61 -11.10 14.66
C ILE A 70 -7.08 -12.29 15.48
N MET A 71 -8.07 -12.07 16.33
CA MET A 71 -8.77 -13.12 17.08
C MET A 71 -10.03 -13.50 16.30
N ALA A 72 -10.11 -14.74 15.84
CA ALA A 72 -11.28 -15.29 15.16
C ALA A 72 -12.13 -16.12 16.12
N SER A 73 -13.45 -16.00 16.03
CA SER A 73 -14.40 -16.82 16.78
C SER A 73 -15.04 -17.83 15.83
N ASP A 74 -14.73 -19.12 16.02
CA ASP A 74 -15.32 -20.20 15.22
C ASP A 74 -16.83 -20.32 15.46
N ALA A 75 -17.29 -19.97 16.67
CA ALA A 75 -18.70 -20.07 17.05
C ALA A 75 -19.60 -19.06 16.32
N SER A 76 -19.07 -17.88 15.99
CA SER A 76 -19.84 -16.78 15.38
C SER A 76 -19.35 -16.37 14.00
N GLY A 77 -18.18 -16.83 13.56
CA GLY A 77 -17.51 -16.36 12.35
C GLY A 77 -16.99 -14.91 12.44
N SER A 78 -17.09 -14.27 13.61
CA SER A 78 -16.62 -12.90 13.81
C SER A 78 -15.11 -12.85 14.02
N ARG A 79 -14.52 -11.67 13.77
CA ARG A 79 -13.12 -11.40 14.12
C ARG A 79 -12.99 -10.11 14.91
N THR A 80 -12.02 -10.08 15.82
CA THR A 80 -11.57 -8.89 16.53
C THR A 80 -10.14 -8.61 16.11
N ILE A 81 -9.86 -7.38 15.68
CA ILE A 81 -8.54 -6.98 15.19
C ILE A 81 -7.98 -5.93 16.13
N PHE A 82 -6.81 -6.20 16.71
CA PHE A 82 -5.99 -5.21 17.39
C PHE A 82 -4.85 -4.80 16.46
N HIS A 83 -4.81 -3.53 16.07
CA HIS A 83 -3.81 -2.99 15.17
C HIS A 83 -2.79 -2.14 15.93
N HIS A 84 -1.51 -2.46 15.80
CA HIS A 84 -0.39 -1.67 16.31
C HIS A 84 0.42 -1.08 15.15
N ARG A 85 0.78 0.19 15.28
CA ARG A 85 1.52 0.94 14.28
C ARG A 85 2.51 1.88 14.95
N ASP A 86 3.77 1.72 14.59
CA ASP A 86 4.87 2.62 14.93
C ASP A 86 5.76 2.81 13.70
N LEU A 87 5.15 3.28 12.61
CA LEU A 87 5.84 3.56 11.36
C LEU A 87 5.23 4.81 10.72
N THR A 88 6.08 5.68 10.18
CA THR A 88 5.62 6.84 9.42
C THR A 88 4.89 6.40 8.15
N GLU A 89 3.96 7.23 7.69
CA GLU A 89 3.37 7.09 6.36
C GLU A 89 4.37 7.51 5.29
N LEU A 90 4.13 7.06 4.04
CA LEU A 90 4.98 7.37 2.89
C LEU A 90 5.05 8.88 2.68
N SER A 91 6.26 9.42 2.53
CA SER A 91 6.42 10.86 2.32
C SER A 91 6.14 11.25 0.87
N VAL A 92 5.57 12.45 0.68
CA VAL A 92 5.34 13.04 -0.65
C VAL A 92 6.66 13.22 -1.40
N ASP A 93 7.74 13.61 -0.71
CA ASP A 93 9.06 13.82 -1.30
C ASP A 93 9.67 12.50 -1.82
N HIS A 94 9.58 11.43 -1.03
CA HIS A 94 10.01 10.10 -1.48
C HIS A 94 9.19 9.66 -2.69
N PHE A 95 7.87 9.79 -2.63
CA PHE A 95 6.98 9.48 -3.75
C PHE A 95 7.36 10.26 -5.02
N ALA A 96 7.57 11.57 -4.90
CA ALA A 96 7.99 12.45 -6.00
C ALA A 96 9.31 12.00 -6.63
N SER A 97 10.26 11.50 -5.82
CA SER A 97 11.55 11.00 -6.30
C SER A 97 11.49 9.65 -7.02
N ARG A 98 10.42 8.86 -6.80
CA ARG A 98 10.29 7.50 -7.33
C ARG A 98 9.29 7.40 -8.48
N VAL A 99 8.20 8.15 -8.42
CA VAL A 99 7.11 8.06 -9.41
C VAL A 99 7.57 8.23 -10.88
N PRO A 100 8.54 9.10 -11.24
CA PRO A 100 8.98 9.23 -12.64
C PRO A 100 9.74 8.00 -13.14
N LEU A 101 10.39 7.23 -12.25
CA LEU A 101 11.14 6.02 -12.61
C LEU A 101 10.22 4.88 -13.07
N LEU A 102 8.95 4.93 -12.68
CA LEU A 102 7.93 3.95 -13.04
C LEU A 102 7.20 4.30 -14.36
N GLN A 103 7.42 5.49 -14.92
CA GLN A 103 6.78 5.92 -16.15
C GLN A 103 7.13 4.97 -17.30
N GLY A 104 6.10 4.49 -18.02
CA GLY A 104 6.26 3.52 -19.12
C GLY A 104 6.52 2.09 -18.67
N THR A 105 6.73 1.84 -17.37
CA THR A 105 6.88 0.50 -16.80
C THR A 105 5.55 -0.01 -16.23
N VAL A 106 4.77 0.88 -15.61
CA VAL A 106 3.45 0.52 -15.05
C VAL A 106 2.31 1.13 -15.87
N SER A 107 1.30 0.31 -16.15
CA SER A 107 0.09 0.72 -16.88
C SER A 107 -1.03 1.20 -15.95
N TRP A 108 -0.99 0.79 -14.68
CA TRP A 108 -1.98 1.13 -13.67
C TRP A 108 -1.32 1.30 -12.30
N THR A 109 -1.62 2.43 -11.65
CA THR A 109 -1.21 2.74 -10.28
C THR A 109 -2.42 2.77 -9.34
N HIS A 110 -2.37 1.99 -8.27
CA HIS A 110 -3.38 1.96 -7.22
C HIS A 110 -2.89 2.65 -5.94
N PHE A 111 -3.73 3.50 -5.35
CA PHE A 111 -3.47 4.18 -4.09
C PHE A 111 -4.41 3.67 -2.99
N GLU A 112 -3.86 3.28 -1.85
CA GLU A 112 -4.60 3.18 -0.59
C GLU A 112 -4.54 4.56 0.10
N CYS A 113 -5.68 5.23 0.30
CA CYS A 113 -5.73 6.53 0.98
C CYS A 113 -5.49 6.37 2.48
N ARG A 114 -4.22 6.19 2.88
CA ARG A 114 -3.84 6.10 4.30
C ARG A 114 -3.81 7.44 4.99
N ASP A 115 -3.22 8.45 4.35
CA ASP A 115 -3.17 9.83 4.82
C ASP A 115 -3.90 10.75 3.85
N ALA A 116 -5.07 11.26 4.25
CA ALA A 116 -5.87 12.17 3.44
C ALA A 116 -5.19 13.54 3.22
N ALA A 117 -4.18 13.90 4.01
CA ALA A 117 -3.41 15.12 3.80
C ALA A 117 -2.34 14.97 2.70
N ALA A 118 -1.59 13.87 2.69
CA ALA A 118 -0.54 13.62 1.70
C ALA A 118 -1.06 13.09 0.35
N THR A 119 -2.08 12.23 0.37
CA THR A 119 -2.61 11.54 -0.83
C THR A 119 -2.96 12.51 -1.99
N PRO A 120 -3.60 13.68 -1.77
CA PRO A 120 -3.87 14.64 -2.84
C PRO A 120 -2.60 15.10 -3.58
N ALA A 121 -1.49 15.29 -2.87
CA ALA A 121 -0.23 15.72 -3.47
C ALA A 121 0.38 14.60 -4.33
N MET A 122 0.39 13.37 -3.83
CA MET A 122 0.87 12.21 -4.59
C MET A 122 0.04 11.95 -5.85
N LEU A 123 -1.29 12.08 -5.76
CA LEU A 123 -2.18 11.96 -6.93
C LEU A 123 -1.87 13.02 -7.99
N ARG A 124 -1.62 14.29 -7.59
CA ARG A 124 -1.21 15.35 -8.53
C ARG A 124 0.11 15.04 -9.23
N LEU A 125 1.07 14.45 -8.52
CA LEU A 125 2.36 14.05 -9.06
C LEU A 125 2.26 12.84 -10.00
N ALA A 126 1.36 11.91 -9.72
CA ALA A 126 1.18 10.70 -10.53
C ALA A 126 0.43 10.95 -11.84
N ARG A 127 -0.57 11.84 -11.84
CA ARG A 127 -1.42 12.15 -13.01
C ARG A 127 -0.69 12.40 -14.33
N PRO A 128 0.41 13.18 -14.40
CA PRO A 128 1.09 13.42 -15.67
C PRO A 128 1.92 12.23 -16.17
N VAL A 129 2.24 11.26 -15.31
CA VAL A 129 3.19 10.17 -15.64
C VAL A 129 2.55 8.78 -15.62
N MET A 130 1.37 8.62 -15.00
CA MET A 130 0.67 7.34 -14.86
C MET A 130 -0.55 7.26 -15.78
N PRO A 131 -0.69 6.21 -16.62
CA PRO A 131 -1.80 6.10 -17.56
C PRO A 131 -3.16 5.93 -16.88
N ILE A 132 -3.23 5.06 -15.87
CA ILE A 132 -4.46 4.74 -15.13
C ILE A 132 -4.16 4.87 -13.64
N ILE A 133 -5.07 5.53 -12.92
CA ILE A 133 -4.99 5.71 -11.46
C ILE A 133 -6.31 5.23 -10.84
N SER A 134 -6.20 4.41 -9.80
CA SER A 134 -7.33 4.08 -8.91
C SER A 134 -6.98 4.47 -7.47
N LEU A 135 -8.00 4.73 -6.66
CA LEU A 135 -7.84 5.09 -5.25
C LEU A 135 -8.90 4.37 -4.42
N GLU A 136 -8.43 3.74 -3.36
CA GLU A 136 -9.24 3.18 -2.29
C GLU A 136 -9.32 4.18 -1.12
N VAL A 137 -10.52 4.38 -0.58
CA VAL A 137 -10.74 5.18 0.63
C VAL A 137 -11.63 4.38 1.58
N GLU A 138 -11.05 3.89 2.67
CA GLU A 138 -11.76 3.06 3.67
C GLU A 138 -12.60 3.96 4.60
N ALA A 139 -13.91 3.74 4.65
CA ALA A 139 -14.78 4.36 5.64
C ALA A 139 -14.82 3.49 6.92
N PRO A 140 -14.82 4.07 8.15
CA PRO A 140 -14.88 5.49 8.49
C PRO A 140 -13.49 6.12 8.74
N ARG A 141 -12.40 5.60 8.16
CA ARG A 141 -11.03 6.04 8.49
C ARG A 141 -10.82 7.54 8.25
N HIS A 142 -11.46 8.10 7.23
CA HIS A 142 -11.43 9.53 6.93
C HIS A 142 -12.84 10.13 6.90
N ASP A 143 -12.97 11.35 7.40
CA ASP A 143 -14.19 12.14 7.21
C ASP A 143 -14.41 12.40 5.72
N TRP A 144 -15.64 12.19 5.25
CA TRP A 144 -16.03 12.39 3.86
C TRP A 144 -15.63 13.77 3.31
N SER A 145 -15.71 14.81 4.14
CA SER A 145 -15.35 16.18 3.74
C SER A 145 -13.89 16.34 3.32
N LEU A 146 -12.98 15.52 3.87
CA LEU A 146 -11.55 15.55 3.56
C LEU A 146 -11.24 14.86 2.23
N VAL A 147 -11.96 13.79 1.94
CA VAL A 147 -11.63 12.87 0.82
C VAL A 147 -12.50 13.08 -0.41
N LYS A 148 -13.67 13.70 -0.30
CA LYS A 148 -14.61 13.89 -1.44
C LYS A 148 -13.99 14.55 -2.68
N SER A 149 -12.98 15.41 -2.48
CA SER A 149 -12.27 16.09 -3.59
C SER A 149 -11.38 15.14 -4.40
N LEU A 150 -11.02 13.98 -3.83
CA LEU A 150 -10.22 12.95 -4.49
C LEU A 150 -11.02 12.15 -5.52
N TYR A 151 -12.36 12.18 -5.46
CA TYR A 151 -13.27 11.38 -6.28
C TYR A 151 -13.50 11.92 -7.70
N VAL A 152 -12.93 13.07 -8.05
CA VAL A 152 -13.36 13.86 -9.22
C VAL A 152 -12.70 13.44 -10.55
N VAL A 153 -11.84 12.41 -10.58
CA VAL A 153 -11.12 12.04 -11.81
C VAL A 153 -11.02 10.52 -11.92
N TRP A 154 -11.65 9.93 -12.95
CA TRP A 154 -11.62 8.49 -13.34
C TRP A 154 -10.95 7.58 -12.32
N LEU A 155 -11.72 7.24 -11.28
CA LEU A 155 -11.29 6.48 -10.12
C LEU A 155 -12.19 5.24 -10.07
N SER A 156 -11.64 4.05 -10.24
CA SER A 156 -12.31 2.84 -9.78
C SER A 156 -12.16 2.80 -8.26
N ILE A 157 -13.26 3.09 -7.54
CA ILE A 157 -13.31 3.08 -6.08
C ILE A 157 -13.69 1.67 -5.65
N ILE A 158 -12.85 1.06 -4.82
CA ILE A 158 -13.24 -0.09 -4.01
C ILE A 158 -13.62 0.49 -2.65
N LEU A 159 -14.92 0.47 -2.33
CA LEU A 159 -15.39 0.67 -0.96
C LEU A 159 -15.28 -0.70 -0.28
N ALA A 160 -14.33 -0.84 0.64
CA ALA A 160 -14.22 -2.01 1.52
C ALA A 160 -15.08 -1.83 2.76
#